data_AF-A0A0F9HMD7-F1
#
_entry.id   AF-A0A0F9HMD7-F1
#
_cell.length_a   1.000
_cell.length_b   1.000
_cell.length_c   1.000
_cell.angle_alpha   90.00
_cell.angle_beta   90.00
_cell.angle_gamma   90.00
#
_symmetry.space_group_name_H-M   'P 1'
#
loop_
_entity.id
_entity.type
_entity.pdbx_description
1 polymer ?
#
loop_
_entity_poly.entity_id
_entity_poly.type
_entity_poly.pdbx_seq_one_letter_code
_entity_poly.pdbx_strand_id
1 'polypeptide(L)'
;MMEESEIKAKLMDLIHEKTGWGNPLRPHSECEDLYILNTREYPAGKKISDFRYIFDEDGFSQYDKTHVFDGTLTINNESIFKIDMEEIHAGVATILRYNPMKKNKLF
;
A
#
# COMPACT_ATOMS: atom_id res chain seq x y z
N MET A 1 -10.51 13.39 -13.17
CA MET A 1 -10.24 11.95 -12.90
C MET A 1 -8.91 11.90 -12.22
N MET A 2 -8.86 11.41 -10.98
CA MET A 2 -7.63 11.37 -10.19
C MET A 2 -6.66 10.32 -10.77
N GLU A 3 -5.44 10.75 -11.07
CA GLU A 3 -4.38 9.90 -11.62
C GLU A 3 -3.85 8.90 -10.58
N GLU A 4 -3.26 7.79 -11.02
CA GLU A 4 -2.73 6.76 -10.11
C GLU A 4 -1.67 7.32 -9.15
N SER A 5 -0.84 8.26 -9.60
CA SER A 5 0.16 8.94 -8.78
C SER A 5 -0.46 9.76 -7.65
N GLU A 6 -1.56 10.46 -7.92
CA GLU A 6 -2.31 11.23 -6.91
C GLU A 6 -3.00 10.31 -5.90
N ILE A 7 -3.53 9.18 -6.37
CA ILE A 7 -4.09 8.14 -5.49
C ILE A 7 -3.01 7.61 -4.55
N LYS A 8 -1.83 7.27 -5.09
CA LYS A 8 -0.71 6.76 -4.30
C LYS A 8 -0.24 7.78 -3.25
N ALA A 9 -0.06 9.04 -3.63
CA ALA A 9 0.36 10.09 -2.70
C ALA A 9 -0.62 10.22 -1.52
N LYS A 10 -1.92 10.36 -1.80
CA LYS A 10 -2.94 10.46 -0.74
C LYS A 10 -3.05 9.20 0.10
N LEU A 11 -2.87 8.03 -0.51
CA LEU A 11 -2.91 6.75 0.18
C LEU A 11 -1.71 6.59 1.14
N MET A 12 -0.53 7.02 0.72
CA MET A 12 0.66 7.08 1.58
C MET A 12 0.43 7.98 2.80
N ASP A 13 -0.05 9.21 2.59
CA ASP A 13 -0.34 10.14 3.69
C ASP A 13 -1.32 9.52 4.71
N LEU A 14 -2.37 8.84 4.24
CA LEU A 14 -3.35 8.19 5.11
C LEU A 14 -2.79 6.99 5.87
N ILE A 15 -1.93 6.19 5.24
CA ILE A 15 -1.25 5.06 5.90
C ILE A 15 -0.35 5.59 7.01
N HIS A 16 0.42 6.64 6.72
CA HIS A 16 1.29 7.30 7.70
C HIS A 16 0.49 7.91 8.86
N GLU A 17 -0.64 8.57 8.59
CA GLU A 17 -1.51 9.16 9.62
C GLU A 17 -2.14 8.07 10.52
N LYS A 18 -2.64 6.98 9.93
CA LYS A 18 -3.35 5.93 10.68
C LYS A 18 -2.44 5.01 11.47
N THR A 19 -1.28 4.68 10.90
CA THR A 19 -0.42 3.63 11.45
C THR A 19 0.85 4.19 12.09
N GLY A 20 1.28 5.38 11.68
CA GLY A 20 2.54 5.98 12.11
C GLY A 20 3.79 5.32 11.52
N TRP A 21 3.64 4.35 10.60
CA TRP A 21 4.71 3.71 9.85
C TRP A 21 5.03 4.50 8.58
N GLY A 22 6.28 4.47 8.10
CA GLY A 22 6.70 5.18 6.88
C GLY A 22 6.72 6.71 6.96
N ASN A 23 6.33 7.31 8.09
CA ASN A 23 6.34 8.77 8.22
C ASN A 23 7.80 9.27 8.12
N PRO A 24 8.15 10.18 7.19
CA PRO A 24 9.52 10.68 7.04
C PRO A 24 10.05 11.44 8.27
N LEU A 25 9.18 11.83 9.21
CA LEU A 25 9.54 12.40 10.51
C LEU A 25 9.81 11.33 11.59
N ARG A 26 9.63 10.04 11.27
CA ARG A 26 10.00 8.87 12.08
C ARG A 26 11.09 8.08 11.34
N PRO A 27 12.33 8.06 11.82
CA PRO A 27 13.50 7.62 11.06
C PRO A 27 13.64 6.10 10.86
N HIS A 28 12.56 5.31 10.97
CA HIS A 28 12.61 3.84 11.05
C HIS A 28 12.08 3.09 9.82
N SER A 29 11.90 3.76 8.67
CA SER A 29 11.44 3.12 7.43
C SER A 29 12.35 3.51 6.26
N GLU A 30 13.07 2.53 5.70
CA GLU A 30 14.05 2.76 4.62
C GLU A 30 13.52 2.40 3.21
N CYS A 31 12.49 1.57 3.12
CA CYS A 31 11.91 1.14 1.86
C CYS A 31 10.38 1.17 1.96
N GLU A 32 9.72 1.83 1.03
CA GLU A 32 8.26 1.95 0.97
C GLU A 32 7.79 1.75 -0.47
N ASP A 33 7.15 0.61 -0.71
CA ASP A 33 6.62 0.24 -2.01
C ASP A 33 5.09 0.17 -1.94
N LEU A 34 4.42 1.03 -2.70
CA LEU A 34 2.95 1.06 -2.79
C LEU A 34 2.47 0.69 -4.19
N TYR A 35 1.70 -0.40 -4.27
CA TYR A 35 1.12 -0.91 -5.50
C TYR A 35 -0.40 -0.78 -5.49
N ILE A 36 -0.97 -0.24 -6.56
CA ILE A 36 -2.40 -0.40 -6.85
C ILE A 36 -2.54 -1.68 -7.65
N LEU A 37 -3.20 -2.69 -7.08
CA LEU A 37 -3.32 -4.01 -7.67
C LEU A 37 -4.46 -4.08 -8.67
N ASN A 38 -5.55 -3.41 -8.33
CA ASN A 38 -6.77 -3.41 -9.11
C ASN A 38 -7.58 -2.14 -8.82
N THR A 39 -8.38 -1.73 -9.78
CA THR A 39 -9.25 -0.57 -9.65
C THR A 39 -10.58 -0.85 -10.34
N ARG A 40 -11.66 -0.67 -9.58
CA ARG A 40 -13.03 -0.87 -10.01
C ARG A 40 -13.78 0.45 -9.97
N GLU A 41 -14.37 0.84 -11.08
CA GLU A 41 -15.21 2.02 -11.18
C GLU A 41 -16.69 1.64 -11.11
N TYR A 42 -17.45 2.41 -10.35
CA TYR A 42 -18.87 2.23 -10.12
C TYR A 42 -19.64 3.48 -10.60
N PRO A 43 -20.96 3.37 -10.83
CA PRO A 43 -21.79 4.52 -11.17
C PRO A 43 -21.69 5.64 -10.13
N ALA A 44 -21.99 6.87 -10.56
CA ALA A 44 -21.94 8.08 -9.73
C ALA A 44 -20.54 8.45 -9.19
N GLY A 45 -19.47 8.09 -9.90
CA GLY A 45 -18.11 8.55 -9.58
C GLY A 45 -17.46 7.85 -8.39
N LYS A 46 -18.00 6.72 -7.95
CA LYS A 46 -17.40 5.86 -6.92
C LYS A 46 -16.33 4.98 -7.54
N LYS A 47 -15.15 4.92 -6.92
CA LYS A 47 -14.01 4.09 -7.35
C LYS A 47 -13.50 3.30 -6.15
N ILE A 48 -13.18 2.03 -6.34
CA ILE A 48 -12.61 1.16 -5.32
C ILE A 48 -11.29 0.61 -5.85
N SER A 49 -10.19 0.91 -5.17
CA SER A 49 -8.85 0.47 -5.53
C SER A 49 -8.29 -0.47 -4.47
N ASP A 50 -7.92 -1.67 -4.90
CA ASP A 50 -7.22 -2.64 -4.06
C ASP A 50 -5.72 -2.30 -4.10
N PHE A 51 -5.06 -2.26 -2.95
CA PHE A 51 -3.66 -1.87 -2.86
C PHE A 51 -2.86 -2.82 -1.98
N ARG A 52 -1.54 -2.81 -2.20
CA ARG A 52 -0.54 -3.44 -1.35
C ARG A 52 0.53 -2.43 -0.99
N TYR A 53 0.75 -2.27 0.31
CA TYR A 53 1.82 -1.46 0.87
C TYR A 53 2.86 -2.35 1.53
N ILE A 54 4.12 -2.16 1.17
CA ILE A 54 5.25 -2.92 1.69
C ILE A 54 6.21 -1.92 2.30
N PHE A 55 6.64 -2.17 3.53
CA PHE A 55 7.72 -1.40 4.12
C PHE A 55 8.64 -2.27 4.96
N ASP A 56 9.88 -1.82 5.12
CA ASP A 56 10.84 -2.46 6.01
C ASP A 56 10.94 -1.67 7.33
N GLU A 57 10.79 -2.38 8.46
CA GLU A 57 11.09 -1.88 9.81
C GLU A 57 12.60 -1.95 10.00
N ASP A 58 13.26 -0.82 9.75
CA ASP A 58 14.65 -0.46 10.09
C ASP A 58 15.78 -1.37 9.52
N GLY A 59 16.56 -0.82 8.57
CA GLY A 59 17.77 -1.44 7.99
C GLY A 59 19.03 -1.40 8.89
N PHE A 60 18.95 -0.83 10.10
CA PHE A 60 20.03 -0.89 11.11
C PHE A 60 19.94 -2.11 12.03
N SER A 61 18.82 -2.83 11.99
CA SER A 61 18.62 -4.05 12.75
C SER A 61 19.20 -5.24 11.99
N GLN A 62 19.92 -6.11 12.67
CA GLN A 62 20.34 -7.44 12.16
C GLN A 62 19.13 -8.38 11.89
N TYR A 63 17.91 -7.88 12.05
CA TYR A 63 16.64 -8.55 11.81
C TYR A 63 15.69 -7.62 11.03
N ASP A 64 16.05 -7.26 9.80
CA ASP A 64 15.15 -6.58 8.86
C ASP A 64 13.79 -7.30 8.87
N LYS A 65 12.73 -6.57 9.25
CA LYS A 65 11.37 -7.08 9.14
C LYS A 65 10.66 -6.34 8.02
N THR A 66 10.30 -7.08 6.99
CA THR A 66 9.38 -6.60 5.98
C THR A 66 7.96 -6.76 6.49
N HIS A 67 7.21 -5.68 6.39
CA HIS A 67 5.79 -5.62 6.64
C HIS A 67 5.04 -5.51 5.33
N VAL A 68 3.94 -6.25 5.20
CA VAL A 68 3.06 -6.17 4.04
C VAL A 68 1.64 -5.95 4.51
N PHE A 69 1.05 -4.86 4.03
CA PHE A 69 -0.34 -4.50 4.23
C PHE A 69 -1.09 -4.66 2.92
N ASP A 70 -2.20 -5.39 2.95
CA ASP A 70 -3.18 -5.38 1.88
C ASP A 70 -4.38 -4.55 2.32
N GLY A 71 -4.95 -3.81 1.38
CA GLY A 71 -6.08 -2.96 1.72
C GLY A 71 -6.94 -2.56 0.54
N THR A 72 -8.02 -1.87 0.87
CA THR A 72 -8.99 -1.35 -0.08
C THR A 72 -9.22 0.13 0.20
N LEU A 73 -9.07 0.94 -0.85
CA LEU A 73 -9.33 2.37 -0.86
C LEU A 73 -10.64 2.63 -1.60
N THR A 74 -11.61 3.27 -0.94
CA THR A 74 -12.83 3.75 -1.58
C THR A 74 -12.72 5.26 -1.80
N ILE A 75 -12.90 5.68 -3.05
CA ILE A 75 -12.92 7.07 -3.50
C ILE A 75 -14.34 7.39 -3.98
N ASN A 76 -14.85 8.57 -3.62
CA ASN A 76 -16.12 9.08 -4.11
C ASN A 76 -15.95 10.56 -4.49
N ASN A 77 -16.36 10.95 -5.69
CA ASN A 77 -16.21 12.32 -6.20
C ASN A 77 -14.79 12.89 -5.95
N GLU A 78 -13.77 12.12 -6.31
CA GLU A 78 -12.33 12.48 -6.17
C GLU A 78 -11.83 12.69 -4.72
N SER A 79 -12.67 12.36 -3.73
CA SER A 79 -12.34 12.38 -2.31
C SER A 79 -12.21 10.96 -1.78
N ILE A 80 -11.19 10.72 -0.95
CA ILE A 80 -11.05 9.44 -0.26
C ILE A 80 -12.16 9.35 0.78
N PHE A 81 -12.98 8.31 0.65
CA PHE A 81 -14.13 8.07 1.51
C PHE A 81 -13.81 7.09 2.63
N LYS A 82 -13.05 6.03 2.31
CA LYS A 82 -12.75 4.96 3.27
C LYS A 82 -11.44 4.26 2.90
N ILE A 83 -10.70 3.85 3.92
CA ILE A 83 -9.56 2.95 3.81
C ILE A 83 -9.74 1.81 4.82
N ASP A 84 -9.66 0.59 4.33
CA ASP A 84 -9.58 -0.63 5.12
C ASP A 84 -8.23 -1.30 4.80
N MET A 85 -7.49 -1.73 5.82
CA MET A 85 -6.19 -2.37 5.64
C MET A 85 -5.97 -3.44 6.71
N GLU A 86 -5.24 -4.48 6.36
CA GLU A 86 -4.83 -5.56 7.25
C GLU A 86 -3.37 -5.90 7.00
N GLU A 87 -2.62 -6.11 8.08
CA GLU A 87 -1.26 -6.61 8.01
C GLU A 87 -1.29 -8.11 7.71
N ILE A 88 -0.81 -8.50 6.53
CA ILE A 88 -0.82 -9.89 6.08
C ILE A 88 0.52 -10.59 6.28
N HIS A 89 1.59 -9.83 6.53
CA HIS A 89 2.92 -10.36 6.77
C HIS A 89 3.77 -9.40 7.60
N ALA A 90 4.53 -9.97 8.54
CA ALA A 90 5.62 -9.32 9.27
C ALA A 90 6.75 -10.33 9.49
N GLY A 91 7.95 -10.07 8.96
CA GLY A 91 9.10 -10.95 9.19
C GLY A 91 10.27 -10.76 8.22
N VAL A 92 11.29 -11.60 8.36
CA VAL A 92 12.47 -11.60 7.48
C VAL A 92 12.07 -12.16 6.12
N ALA A 93 11.88 -11.30 5.11
CA ALA A 93 11.34 -11.69 3.82
C ALA A 93 12.36 -11.55 2.67
N THR A 94 12.43 -12.56 1.81
CA THR A 94 12.93 -12.39 0.44
C THR A 94 11.83 -11.68 -0.37
N ILE A 95 12.03 -10.42 -0.73
CA ILE A 95 11.03 -9.63 -1.46
C ILE A 95 10.78 -10.22 -2.85
N LEU A 96 9.64 -10.88 -3.04
CA LEU A 96 9.07 -11.11 -4.38
C LEU A 96 8.30 -9.84 -4.76
N ARG A 97 8.99 -8.88 -5.37
CA ARG A 97 8.37 -7.64 -5.88
C ARG A 97 7.16 -8.00 -6.75
N TYR A 98 6.02 -7.36 -6.50
CA TYR A 98 4.83 -7.54 -7.32
C TYR A 98 5.19 -7.26 -8.77
N ASN A 99 5.13 -8.29 -9.62
CA ASN A 99 5.33 -8.16 -11.04
C ASN A 99 3.97 -8.27 -11.73
N PRO A 100 3.37 -7.15 -12.18
CA PRO A 100 2.05 -7.16 -12.81
C PRO A 100 2.00 -8.02 -14.09
N MET A 101 3.15 -8.40 -14.67
CA MET A 101 3.22 -9.30 -15.82
C MET A 101 3.23 -10.79 -15.48
N LYS A 102 3.46 -11.18 -14.21
CA LYS A 102 3.26 -12.56 -13.76
C LYS A 102 1.79 -12.78 -13.41
N LYS A 103 0.93 -12.91 -14.43
CA LYS A 103 -0.38 -13.53 -14.22
C LYS A 103 -0.16 -14.97 -13.76
N ASN A 104 -0.66 -15.28 -12.56
CA ASN A 104 -0.71 -16.57 -11.89
C ASN A 104 -0.57 -17.80 -12.82
N LYS A 105 0.58 -18.47 -12.76
CA LYS A 105 0.58 -19.93 -12.81
C LYS A 105 0.37 -20.40 -11.38
N LEU A 106 -0.90 -20.59 -11.01
CA LEU A 106 -1.28 -21.43 -9.89
C LEU A 106 -0.77 -22.83 -10.22
N PHE A 107 0.17 -23.34 -9.40
CA PHE A 107 0.47 -24.76 -9.31
C PHE A 107 -0.44 -25.37 -8.25
#